data_AF-H0EB48-F1
#
_entry.id   AF-H0EB48-F1
#
_cell.length_a   1.000
_cell.length_b   1.000
_cell.length_c   1.000
_cell.angle_alpha   90.00
_cell.angle_beta   90.00
_cell.angle_gamma   90.00
#
_symmetry.space_group_name_H-M   'P 1'
#
loop_
_entity.id
_entity.type
_entity.pdbx_description
1 polymer ?
#
loop_
_entity_poly.entity_id
_entity_poly.type
_entity_poly.pdbx_seq_one_letter_code
_entity_poly.pdbx_strand_id
1 'polypeptide(L)'
;MLLDLDVPFRDASAGDLAWSLLAGAAAPDALASLDVGTGALAVRLHVLGASHAVELRIGERRLTEVVACGAPEGRPLGDAPSAIERDGLRYRFHATVDAPGGAAVLALGEELRAICEGRPDALAAAFPGTSGALTALRPTVDGDPSRDRDAGDHAAHGPTAGWQTWHLYPERGEVVRTRTSVAVVSGPPTAAAGEVRVPVLRGASR
;
A
#
# COMPACT_ATOMS: atom_id res chain seq x y z
N MET A 1 11.61 -8.97 -8.89
CA MET A 1 11.46 -10.41 -8.61
C MET A 1 10.15 -10.91 -9.20
N LEU A 2 10.20 -11.93 -10.06
CA LEU A 2 9.02 -12.63 -10.58
C LEU A 2 8.92 -14.02 -9.94
N LEU A 3 7.73 -14.39 -9.50
CA LEU A 3 7.42 -15.70 -8.92
C LEU A 3 6.26 -16.34 -9.68
N ASP A 4 6.41 -17.60 -10.05
CA ASP A 4 5.29 -18.45 -10.45
C ASP A 4 4.75 -19.12 -9.19
N LEU A 5 3.52 -18.77 -8.78
CA LEU A 5 2.93 -19.30 -7.55
C LEU A 5 2.20 -20.61 -7.84
N ASP A 6 2.55 -21.70 -7.18
CA ASP A 6 1.81 -22.98 -7.29
C ASP A 6 0.56 -22.99 -6.40
N VAL A 7 -0.34 -22.03 -6.62
CA VAL A 7 -1.66 -21.97 -6.00
C VAL A 7 -2.71 -21.62 -7.04
N PRO A 8 -3.92 -22.22 -6.96
CA PRO A 8 -4.99 -21.90 -7.90
C PRO A 8 -5.39 -20.43 -7.77
N PHE A 9 -5.57 -19.78 -8.91
CA PHE A 9 -6.19 -18.46 -8.95
C PHE A 9 -7.62 -18.58 -8.41
N ARG A 10 -7.90 -17.98 -7.26
CA ARG A 10 -9.26 -17.92 -6.75
C ARG A 10 -9.93 -16.74 -7.43
N ASP A 11 -10.91 -17.03 -8.28
CA ASP A 11 -11.72 -16.05 -9.01
C ASP A 11 -12.39 -15.10 -8.00
N ALA A 12 -11.76 -13.94 -7.82
CA ALA A 12 -12.31 -12.79 -7.14
C ALA A 12 -12.67 -11.81 -8.24
N SER A 13 -13.93 -11.35 -8.29
CA SER A 13 -14.26 -10.22 -9.16
C SER A 13 -13.48 -9.00 -8.69
N ALA A 14 -13.02 -8.17 -9.63
CA ALA A 14 -12.45 -6.87 -9.28
C ALA A 14 -13.40 -6.04 -8.39
N GLY A 15 -14.72 -6.22 -8.56
CA GLY A 15 -15.75 -5.56 -7.77
C GLY A 15 -15.88 -6.03 -6.31
N ASP A 16 -15.30 -7.19 -5.96
CA ASP A 16 -15.36 -7.74 -4.60
C ASP A 16 -14.19 -7.29 -3.71
N LEU A 17 -13.26 -6.50 -4.28
CA LEU A 17 -12.14 -5.97 -3.53
C LEU A 17 -12.59 -4.85 -2.59
N ALA A 18 -12.13 -4.95 -1.34
CA ALA A 18 -12.25 -3.91 -0.36
C ALA A 18 -10.86 -3.41 0.05
N TRP A 19 -10.77 -2.13 0.38
CA TRP A 19 -9.58 -1.46 0.89
C TRP A 19 -9.70 -1.24 2.40
N SER A 20 -8.58 -1.46 3.10
CA SER A 20 -8.41 -1.22 4.53
C SER A 20 -7.07 -0.59 4.84
N LEU A 21 -7.04 0.24 5.89
CA LEU A 21 -5.80 0.81 6.45
C LEU A 21 -5.75 0.61 7.96
N LEU A 22 -4.87 -0.30 8.39
CA LEU A 22 -4.73 -0.74 9.76
C LEU A 22 -3.49 -0.10 10.40
N ALA A 23 -3.62 0.35 11.65
CA ALA A 23 -2.50 0.93 12.40
C ALA A 23 -1.60 -0.19 12.95
N GLY A 24 -0.55 -0.55 12.21
CA GLY A 24 0.48 -1.49 12.65
C GLY A 24 0.05 -2.95 12.84
N ALA A 25 -1.11 -3.35 12.33
CA ALA A 25 -1.54 -4.76 12.31
C ALA A 25 -0.67 -5.56 11.33
N ALA A 26 -0.38 -6.82 11.62
CA ALA A 26 0.33 -7.68 10.68
C ALA A 26 -0.48 -7.88 9.39
N ALA A 27 0.20 -7.96 8.26
CA ALA A 27 -0.42 -8.39 7.01
C ALA A 27 -1.02 -9.81 7.14
N PRO A 28 -2.09 -10.13 6.39
CA PRO A 28 -2.58 -11.49 6.26
C PRO A 28 -1.50 -12.45 5.72
N ASP A 29 -1.72 -13.76 5.90
CA ASP A 29 -0.81 -14.79 5.38
C ASP A 29 -0.61 -14.63 3.87
N ALA A 30 0.64 -14.37 3.49
CA ALA A 30 1.01 -14.03 2.13
C ALA A 30 1.58 -15.23 1.36
N LEU A 31 1.26 -15.30 0.07
CA LEU A 31 1.82 -16.29 -0.86
C LEU A 31 3.25 -15.95 -1.27
N ALA A 32 3.55 -14.65 -1.33
CA ALA A 32 4.88 -14.13 -1.57
C ALA A 32 5.06 -12.80 -0.87
N SER A 33 6.30 -12.47 -0.50
CA SER A 33 6.62 -11.17 0.06
C SER A 33 7.99 -10.67 -0.36
N LEU A 34 8.15 -9.35 -0.41
CA LEU A 34 9.41 -8.68 -0.72
C LEU A 34 9.61 -7.49 0.22
N ASP A 35 10.75 -7.47 0.91
CA ASP A 35 11.18 -6.34 1.74
C ASP A 35 11.97 -5.33 0.89
N VAL A 36 11.60 -4.05 0.99
CA VAL A 36 12.23 -2.94 0.27
C VAL A 36 12.56 -1.81 1.23
N GLY A 37 13.78 -1.27 1.11
CA GLY A 37 14.30 -0.24 2.02
C GLY A 37 14.91 -0.83 3.30
N THR A 38 15.55 0.02 4.09
CA THR A 38 16.20 -0.35 5.36
C THR A 38 16.13 0.82 6.36
N GLY A 39 16.42 0.55 7.63
CA GLY A 39 16.60 1.61 8.62
C GLY A 39 15.30 2.35 8.94
N ALA A 40 15.24 3.67 8.75
CA ALA A 40 14.08 4.49 9.14
C ALA A 40 12.87 4.37 8.18
N LEU A 41 13.03 3.79 7.00
CA LEU A 41 11.98 3.58 6.02
C LEU A 41 12.05 2.15 5.46
N ALA A 42 11.01 1.36 5.69
CA ALA A 42 10.89 0.03 5.11
C ALA A 42 9.46 -0.23 4.64
N VAL A 43 9.35 -0.87 3.48
CA VAL A 43 8.11 -1.30 2.85
C VAL A 43 8.19 -2.80 2.63
N ARG A 44 7.20 -3.55 3.11
CA ARG A 44 7.06 -4.96 2.80
C ARG A 44 5.83 -5.15 1.92
N LEU A 45 6.06 -5.73 0.75
CA LEU A 45 5.03 -6.02 -0.25
C LEU A 45 4.55 -7.45 -0.03
N HIS A 46 3.25 -7.68 -0.09
CA HIS A 46 2.64 -9.01 0.05
C HIS A 46 1.67 -9.29 -1.09
N VAL A 47 1.86 -10.44 -1.75
CA VAL A 47 0.84 -11.00 -2.64
C VAL A 47 -0.04 -11.95 -1.82
N LEU A 48 -1.34 -11.72 -1.83
CA LEU A 48 -2.34 -12.54 -1.11
C LEU A 48 -3.17 -13.43 -2.07
N GLY A 49 -2.93 -13.32 -3.37
CA GLY A 49 -3.75 -13.88 -4.44
C GLY A 49 -3.97 -12.81 -5.50
N ALA A 50 -5.19 -12.68 -6.02
CA ALA A 50 -5.64 -11.53 -6.80
C ALA A 50 -5.83 -10.25 -5.94
N SER A 51 -5.00 -10.08 -4.92
CA SER A 51 -5.13 -9.15 -3.82
C SER A 51 -3.76 -8.91 -3.21
N HIS A 52 -3.64 -7.87 -2.37
CA HIS A 52 -2.35 -7.52 -1.81
C HIS A 52 -2.46 -6.93 -0.40
N ALA A 53 -1.32 -6.93 0.28
CA ALA A 53 -1.10 -6.08 1.45
C ALA A 53 0.26 -5.39 1.34
N VAL A 54 0.37 -4.21 1.95
CA VAL A 54 1.63 -3.48 2.09
C VAL A 54 1.80 -3.05 3.54
N GLU A 55 2.87 -3.53 4.18
CA GLU A 55 3.30 -3.05 5.49
C GLU A 55 4.32 -1.93 5.30
N LEU A 56 4.08 -0.79 5.94
CA LEU A 56 4.95 0.37 5.92
C LEU A 56 5.45 0.66 7.32
N ARG A 57 6.76 0.91 7.43
CA ARG A 57 7.39 1.42 8.65
C ARG A 57 8.16 2.70 8.34
N ILE A 58 7.78 3.80 8.99
CA ILE A 58 8.48 5.09 8.91
C ILE A 58 8.81 5.58 10.33
N GLY A 59 10.09 5.51 10.70
CA GLY A 59 10.51 5.71 12.09
C GLY A 59 9.83 4.67 13.00
N GLU A 60 9.09 5.15 14.00
CA GLU A 60 8.29 4.32 14.92
C GLU A 60 6.88 4.01 14.41
N ARG A 61 6.44 4.70 13.34
CA ARG A 61 5.07 4.59 12.82
C ARG A 61 4.94 3.36 11.92
N ARG A 62 3.79 2.69 12.03
CA ARG A 62 3.48 1.48 11.26
C ARG A 62 2.08 1.57 10.67
N LEU A 63 1.95 1.20 9.41
CA LEU A 63 0.68 1.14 8.69
C LEU A 63 0.65 -0.14 7.86
N THR A 64 -0.55 -0.71 7.72
CA THR A 64 -0.78 -1.86 6.84
C THR A 64 -1.97 -1.55 5.96
N GLU A 65 -1.69 -1.37 4.66
CA GLU A 65 -2.71 -1.31 3.62
C GLU A 65 -3.08 -2.74 3.24
N VAL A 66 -4.37 -3.03 3.11
CA VAL A 66 -4.87 -4.30 2.58
C VAL A 66 -5.89 -3.99 1.50
N VAL A 67 -5.72 -4.59 0.32
CA VAL A 67 -6.72 -4.63 -0.75
C VAL A 67 -7.03 -6.08 -1.03
N ALA A 68 -8.16 -6.56 -0.52
CA ALA A 68 -8.54 -7.96 -0.59
C ALA A 68 -10.06 -8.15 -0.48
N CYS A 69 -10.56 -9.28 -0.97
CA CYS A 69 -11.90 -9.74 -0.64
C CYS A 69 -11.97 -10.06 0.85
N GLY A 70 -12.89 -9.41 1.58
CA GLY A 70 -12.98 -9.57 3.03
C GLY A 70 -11.86 -8.87 3.81
N ALA A 71 -11.29 -7.79 3.26
CA ALA A 71 -10.34 -6.96 4.00
C ALA A 71 -10.93 -6.52 5.36
N PRO A 72 -10.19 -6.62 6.48
CA PRO A 72 -10.69 -6.25 7.80
C PRO A 72 -11.11 -4.78 7.87
N GLU A 73 -12.32 -4.47 8.34
CA GLU A 73 -12.87 -3.10 8.30
C GLU A 73 -12.90 -2.49 6.88
N GLY A 74 -12.99 -3.36 5.87
CA GLY A 74 -12.85 -2.99 4.46
C GLY A 74 -13.99 -2.13 3.94
N ARG A 75 -13.62 -1.19 3.07
CA ARG A 75 -14.54 -0.38 2.27
C ARG A 75 -14.41 -0.79 0.81
N PRO A 76 -15.51 -0.86 0.04
CA PRO A 76 -15.41 -1.05 -1.40
C PRO A 76 -14.42 -0.06 -2.03
N LEU A 77 -13.68 -0.45 -3.07
CA LEU A 77 -12.65 0.41 -3.67
C LEU A 77 -13.17 1.79 -4.11
N GLY A 78 -14.41 1.86 -4.63
CA GLY A 78 -15.06 3.11 -5.03
C GLY A 78 -15.39 4.05 -3.85
N ASP A 79 -15.47 3.51 -2.64
CA ASP A 79 -15.78 4.23 -1.40
C ASP A 79 -14.52 4.49 -0.54
N ALA A 80 -13.35 4.03 -1.00
CA ALA A 80 -12.10 4.24 -0.30
C ALA A 80 -11.75 5.74 -0.27
N PRO A 81 -11.39 6.30 0.90
CA PRO A 81 -11.04 7.70 1.00
C PRO A 81 -9.78 8.01 0.20
N SER A 82 -9.82 9.12 -0.55
CA SER A 82 -8.67 9.55 -1.37
C SER A 82 -7.49 10.08 -0.54
N ALA A 83 -7.74 10.49 0.71
CA ALA A 83 -6.71 10.89 1.66
C ALA A 83 -7.14 10.65 3.12
N ILE A 84 -6.19 10.29 3.97
CA ILE A 84 -6.32 10.15 5.41
C ILE A 84 -5.08 10.77 6.07
N GLU A 85 -5.26 11.45 7.20
CA GLU A 85 -4.17 11.75 8.12
C GLU A 85 -4.33 10.91 9.40
N ARG A 86 -3.29 10.14 9.76
CA ARG A 86 -3.26 9.27 10.95
C ARG A 86 -1.83 9.18 11.46
N ASP A 87 -1.64 9.29 12.78
CA ASP A 87 -0.34 9.14 13.47
C ASP A 87 0.80 10.01 12.89
N GLY A 88 0.44 11.22 12.41
CA GLY A 88 1.38 12.14 11.76
C GLY A 88 1.81 11.72 10.36
N LEU A 89 1.07 10.80 9.72
CA LEU A 89 1.24 10.42 8.32
C LEU A 89 0.06 10.91 7.50
N ARG A 90 0.34 11.51 6.35
CA ARG A 90 -0.64 11.76 5.30
C ARG A 90 -0.55 10.62 4.31
N TYR A 91 -1.62 9.87 4.22
CA TYR A 91 -1.79 8.73 3.35
C TYR A 91 -2.78 9.10 2.25
N ARG A 92 -2.44 8.87 0.99
CA ARG A 92 -3.31 9.07 -0.18
C ARG A 92 -3.44 7.77 -0.94
N PHE A 93 -4.67 7.42 -1.30
CA PHE A 93 -4.98 6.19 -2.02
C PHE A 93 -5.84 6.51 -3.24
N HIS A 94 -5.56 5.80 -4.33
CA HIS A 94 -6.36 5.84 -5.53
C HIS A 94 -6.46 4.43 -6.11
N ALA A 95 -7.66 4.06 -6.56
CA ALA A 95 -7.89 2.79 -7.25
C ALA A 95 -8.70 3.04 -8.54
N THR A 96 -8.34 2.31 -9.61
CA THR A 96 -9.16 2.20 -10.82
C THR A 96 -9.48 0.74 -11.08
N VAL A 97 -10.69 0.49 -11.57
CA VAL A 97 -11.14 -0.80 -12.08
C VAL A 97 -11.52 -0.58 -13.53
N ASP A 98 -10.75 -1.16 -14.45
CA ASP A 98 -10.92 -0.99 -15.89
C ASP A 98 -11.21 -2.36 -16.53
N ALA A 99 -12.01 -2.39 -17.60
CA ALA A 99 -12.27 -3.59 -18.38
C ALA A 99 -11.76 -3.43 -19.83
N PRO A 100 -10.44 -3.37 -20.07
CA PRO A 100 -9.88 -3.12 -21.40
C PRO A 100 -9.99 -4.33 -22.35
N GLY A 101 -10.43 -5.48 -21.86
CA GLY A 101 -10.55 -6.72 -22.64
C GLY A 101 -9.29 -7.60 -22.58
N GLY A 102 -9.47 -8.91 -22.81
CA GLY A 102 -8.44 -9.92 -22.54
C GLY A 102 -7.10 -9.70 -23.25
N ALA A 103 -7.10 -9.26 -24.51
CA ALA A 103 -5.86 -8.99 -25.24
C ALA A 103 -5.02 -7.87 -24.61
N ALA A 104 -5.66 -6.80 -24.14
CA ALA A 104 -4.98 -5.70 -23.47
C ALA A 104 -4.48 -6.12 -22.07
N VAL A 105 -5.23 -6.97 -21.36
CA VAL A 105 -4.79 -7.55 -20.08
C VAL A 105 -3.54 -8.40 -20.27
N LEU A 106 -3.51 -9.25 -21.30
CA LEU A 106 -2.35 -10.10 -21.62
C LEU A 106 -1.11 -9.26 -21.94
N ALA A 107 -1.25 -8.25 -22.81
CA ALA A 107 -0.14 -7.35 -23.15
C ALA A 107 0.40 -6.63 -21.91
N LEU A 108 -0.48 -6.10 -21.05
CA LEU A 108 -0.06 -5.48 -19.79
C LEU A 108 0.64 -6.47 -18.85
N GLY A 109 0.20 -7.73 -18.83
CA GLY A 109 0.85 -8.79 -18.05
C GLY A 109 2.29 -9.02 -18.48
N GLU A 110 2.55 -9.07 -19.78
CA GLU A 110 3.91 -9.20 -20.34
C GLU A 110 4.78 -7.99 -19.99
N GLU A 111 4.24 -6.77 -20.11
CA GLU A 111 4.93 -5.54 -19.70
C GLU A 111 5.31 -5.56 -18.22
N LEU A 112 4.38 -5.92 -17.33
CA LEU A 112 4.61 -5.97 -15.90
C LEU A 112 5.63 -7.05 -15.51
N ARG A 113 5.62 -8.20 -16.19
CA ARG A 113 6.65 -9.24 -16.00
C ARG A 113 8.03 -8.70 -16.34
N ALA A 114 8.20 -8.10 -17.52
CA ALA A 114 9.48 -7.51 -17.93
C ALA A 114 9.96 -6.43 -16.94
N ILE A 115 9.05 -5.56 -16.47
CA ILE A 115 9.36 -4.55 -15.45
C ILE A 115 9.85 -5.20 -14.14
N CYS A 116 9.19 -6.26 -13.68
CA CYS A 116 9.50 -6.89 -12.40
C CYS A 116 10.73 -7.80 -12.46
N GLU A 117 11.02 -8.42 -13.61
CA GLU A 117 12.26 -9.16 -13.84
C GLU A 117 13.47 -8.22 -13.81
N GLY A 118 13.34 -7.01 -14.37
CA GLY A 118 14.39 -5.98 -14.37
C GLY A 118 14.55 -5.23 -13.04
N ARG A 119 13.72 -5.49 -12.03
CA ARG A 119 13.69 -4.72 -10.77
C ARG A 119 13.78 -5.62 -9.54
N PRO A 120 14.86 -5.54 -8.74
CA PRO A 120 14.99 -6.32 -7.50
C PRO A 120 14.01 -5.87 -6.41
N ASP A 121 13.47 -4.66 -6.52
CA ASP A 121 12.55 -4.02 -5.58
C ASP A 121 11.07 -4.11 -6.01
N ALA A 122 10.76 -4.79 -7.11
CA ALA A 122 9.39 -5.07 -7.54
C ALA A 122 9.03 -6.54 -7.31
N LEU A 123 7.75 -6.82 -7.05
CA LEU A 123 7.24 -8.15 -6.81
C LEU A 123 6.11 -8.45 -7.81
N ALA A 124 6.22 -9.54 -8.56
CA ALA A 124 5.14 -10.05 -9.39
C ALA A 124 4.91 -11.53 -9.12
N ALA A 125 3.64 -11.92 -9.14
CA ALA A 125 3.17 -13.27 -8.90
C ALA A 125 2.20 -13.69 -10.00
N ALA A 126 2.60 -14.69 -10.79
CA ALA A 126 1.74 -15.30 -11.80
C ALA A 126 0.98 -16.51 -11.22
N PHE A 127 -0.23 -16.75 -11.72
CA PHE A 127 -1.09 -17.85 -11.28
C PHE A 127 -1.28 -18.89 -12.40
N PRO A 128 -0.80 -20.14 -12.25
CA PRO A 128 -0.72 -21.12 -13.33
C PRO A 128 -2.08 -21.60 -13.84
N GLY A 129 -3.14 -21.47 -13.03
CA GLY A 129 -4.50 -21.85 -13.40
C GLY A 129 -5.15 -20.96 -14.46
N THR A 130 -4.66 -19.72 -14.65
CA THR A 130 -5.23 -18.76 -15.59
C THR A 130 -4.11 -18.01 -16.31
N SER A 131 -3.94 -18.29 -17.61
CA SER A 131 -2.91 -17.64 -18.42
C SER A 131 -3.05 -16.12 -18.40
N GLY A 132 -2.00 -15.42 -17.98
CA GLY A 132 -1.98 -13.95 -17.87
C GLY A 132 -2.49 -13.40 -16.54
N ALA A 133 -3.02 -14.23 -15.65
CA ALA A 133 -3.37 -13.77 -14.31
C ALA A 133 -2.09 -13.43 -13.55
N LEU A 134 -2.06 -12.22 -13.00
CA LEU A 134 -0.88 -11.62 -12.40
C LEU A 134 -1.31 -10.68 -11.29
N THR A 135 -0.57 -10.70 -10.18
CA THR A 135 -0.57 -9.59 -9.23
C THR A 135 0.84 -9.04 -9.14
N ALA A 136 0.98 -7.73 -9.38
CA ALA A 136 2.27 -7.04 -9.41
C ALA A 136 2.25 -5.85 -8.45
N LEU A 137 3.36 -5.61 -7.78
CA LEU A 137 3.58 -4.54 -6.82
C LEU A 137 4.91 -3.86 -7.09
N ARG A 138 4.90 -2.53 -7.11
CA ARG A 138 6.09 -1.71 -7.27
C ARG A 138 6.11 -0.59 -6.24
N PRO A 139 7.07 -0.56 -5.31
CA PRO A 139 7.24 0.52 -4.37
C PRO A 139 8.01 1.69 -4.99
N THR A 140 7.88 2.85 -4.37
CA THR A 140 8.69 4.05 -4.58
C THR A 140 9.06 4.63 -3.22
N VAL A 141 10.29 4.41 -2.77
CA VAL A 141 10.79 4.92 -1.47
C VAL A 141 11.74 6.10 -1.69
N ASP A 142 11.76 7.08 -0.78
CA ASP A 142 12.74 8.17 -0.85
C ASP A 142 14.18 7.64 -0.89
N GLY A 143 14.99 8.21 -1.80
CA GLY A 143 16.32 7.71 -2.14
C GLY A 143 16.37 6.80 -3.37
N ASP A 144 15.22 6.47 -3.99
CA ASP A 144 15.17 5.76 -5.28
C ASP A 144 15.76 6.65 -6.41
N PRO A 145 16.84 6.22 -7.09
CA PRO A 145 17.47 6.98 -8.15
C PRO A 145 16.60 7.11 -9.42
N SER A 146 15.50 6.35 -9.53
CA SER A 146 14.53 6.40 -10.64
C SER A 146 13.44 7.46 -10.47
N ARG A 147 13.45 8.25 -9.37
CA ARG A 147 12.63 9.45 -9.27
C ARG A 147 13.17 10.53 -10.21
N ASP A 148 12.28 11.13 -11.00
CA ASP A 148 12.56 12.39 -11.68
C ASP A 148 13.01 13.42 -10.65
N ARG A 149 14.28 13.83 -10.75
CA ARG A 149 14.95 14.75 -9.83
C ARG A 149 14.53 16.21 -10.02
N ASP A 150 13.60 16.47 -10.94
CA ASP A 150 13.11 17.81 -11.30
C ASP A 150 12.02 18.34 -10.35
N ALA A 151 11.56 17.55 -9.39
CA ALA A 151 10.72 18.04 -8.30
C ALA A 151 11.61 18.71 -7.23
N GLY A 152 11.89 20.01 -7.41
CA GLY A 152 12.61 20.83 -6.44
C GLY A 152 12.07 20.74 -5.01
N ASP A 153 12.99 20.91 -4.05
CA ASP A 153 12.76 21.10 -2.61
C ASP A 153 12.40 19.87 -1.74
N HIS A 154 13.16 18.79 -1.92
CA HIS A 154 13.10 17.58 -1.08
C HIS A 154 13.76 17.72 0.30
N ALA A 155 14.42 18.83 0.62
CA ALA A 155 15.03 19.03 1.94
C ALA A 155 14.01 19.50 3.01
N ALA A 156 12.84 19.98 2.60
CA ALA A 156 11.81 20.51 3.49
C ALA A 156 10.71 19.51 3.87
N HIS A 157 10.65 18.35 3.22
CA HIS A 157 9.60 17.34 3.40
C HIS A 157 10.22 16.07 3.97
N GLY A 158 9.72 15.59 5.11
CA GLY A 158 10.21 14.36 5.76
C GLY A 158 10.05 13.11 4.86
N PRO A 159 10.47 11.93 5.33
CA PRO A 159 10.48 10.71 4.53
C PRO A 159 9.12 10.40 3.89
N THR A 160 9.15 9.98 2.63
CA THR A 160 8.00 9.57 1.83
C THR A 160 8.19 8.17 1.25
N ALA A 161 7.09 7.46 1.15
CA ALA A 161 6.99 6.19 0.44
C ALA A 161 5.73 6.19 -0.43
N GLY A 162 5.73 5.33 -1.43
CA GLY A 162 4.56 5.04 -2.23
C GLY A 162 4.67 3.65 -2.83
N TRP A 163 3.57 3.21 -3.42
CA TRP A 163 3.52 1.98 -4.19
C TRP A 163 2.43 2.05 -5.24
N GLN A 164 2.58 1.21 -6.25
CA GLN A 164 1.58 0.93 -7.27
C GLN A 164 1.36 -0.57 -7.33
N THR A 165 0.11 -0.98 -7.49
CA THR A 165 -0.22 -2.39 -7.67
C THR A 165 -1.12 -2.60 -8.88
N TRP A 166 -1.06 -3.81 -9.43
CA TRP A 166 -1.89 -4.28 -10.53
C TRP A 166 -2.42 -5.67 -10.20
N HIS A 167 -3.70 -5.88 -10.44
CA HIS A 167 -4.37 -7.18 -10.36
C HIS A 167 -5.02 -7.45 -11.72
N LEU A 168 -4.52 -8.47 -12.42
CA LEU A 168 -4.94 -8.81 -13.77
C LEU A 168 -5.90 -9.99 -13.76
N TYR A 169 -7.06 -9.83 -14.40
CA TYR A 169 -8.10 -10.84 -14.54
C TYR A 169 -8.38 -11.09 -16.03
N PRO A 170 -7.56 -11.91 -16.73
CA PRO A 170 -7.64 -12.08 -18.18
C PRO A 170 -8.98 -12.64 -18.66
N GLU A 171 -9.55 -13.59 -17.92
CA GLU A 171 -10.84 -14.23 -18.25
C GLU A 171 -12.01 -13.24 -18.21
N ARG A 172 -11.91 -12.22 -17.34
CA ARG A 172 -12.89 -11.13 -17.22
C ARG A 172 -12.51 -9.92 -18.09
N GLY A 173 -11.29 -9.88 -18.62
CA GLY A 173 -10.75 -8.72 -19.31
C GLY A 173 -10.60 -7.50 -18.40
N GLU A 174 -10.44 -7.71 -17.08
CA GLU A 174 -10.42 -6.66 -16.06
C GLU A 174 -9.00 -6.41 -15.52
N VAL A 175 -8.75 -5.17 -15.11
CA VAL A 175 -7.55 -4.73 -14.44
C VAL A 175 -7.93 -3.83 -13.26
N VAL A 176 -7.40 -4.15 -12.08
CA VAL A 176 -7.43 -3.24 -10.93
C VAL A 176 -6.06 -2.62 -10.77
N ARG A 177 -6.00 -1.29 -10.70
CA ARG A 177 -4.76 -0.54 -10.42
C ARG A 177 -4.93 0.23 -9.14
N THR A 178 -3.98 0.14 -8.22
CA THR A 178 -3.93 1.06 -7.07
C THR A 178 -2.65 1.88 -7.08
N ARG A 179 -2.73 3.05 -6.45
CA ARG A 179 -1.59 3.91 -6.17
C ARG A 179 -1.73 4.50 -4.78
N THR A 180 -0.68 4.35 -3.99
CA THR A 180 -0.58 4.92 -2.66
C THR A 180 0.63 5.83 -2.55
N SER A 181 0.48 6.92 -1.81
CA SER A 181 1.60 7.70 -1.29
C SER A 181 1.42 8.04 0.19
N VAL A 182 2.52 7.99 0.92
CA VAL A 182 2.59 8.27 2.36
C VAL A 182 3.71 9.27 2.60
N ALA A 183 3.41 10.34 3.33
CA ALA A 183 4.36 11.35 3.74
C ALA A 183 4.22 11.64 5.23
N VAL A 184 5.34 11.91 5.91
CA VAL A 184 5.30 12.46 7.27
C VAL A 184 4.75 13.88 7.23
N VAL A 185 3.71 14.15 8.02
CA VAL A 185 3.20 15.50 8.25
C VAL A 185 3.88 16.05 9.48
N SER A 186 4.62 17.13 9.32
CA SER A 186 5.15 17.90 10.44
C SER A 186 3.99 18.62 11.14
N GLY A 187 3.49 18.05 12.25
CA GLY A 187 2.66 18.76 13.22
C GLY A 187 3.52 19.28 14.38
N PRO A 188 3.10 20.34 15.10
CA PRO A 188 3.73 20.63 16.39
C PRO A 188 3.60 19.39 17.30
N PRO A 189 4.60 19.07 18.13
CA PRO A 189 4.49 17.95 19.07
C PRO A 189 3.24 18.18 19.91
N THR A 190 2.30 17.23 19.87
CA THR A 190 1.18 17.23 20.80
C THR A 190 1.81 17.14 22.18
N ALA A 191 1.75 18.23 22.95
CA ALA A 191 2.18 18.21 24.33
C ALA A 191 1.42 17.06 25.00
N ALA A 192 2.16 16.11 25.57
CA ALA A 192 1.61 15.11 26.45
C ALA A 192 0.65 15.83 27.40
N ALA A 193 -0.57 15.32 27.54
CA ALA A 193 -1.57 15.86 28.45
C ALA A 193 -0.99 15.86 29.88
N GLY A 194 -0.33 16.96 30.22
CA GLY A 194 0.23 17.24 31.52
C GLY A 194 -0.91 17.58 32.46
N GLU A 195 -1.03 16.75 33.49
CA GLU A 195 -1.56 17.05 34.82
C GLU A 195 -2.75 18.02 34.89
N VAL A 196 -3.91 17.44 35.21
CA VAL A 196 -5.04 18.17 35.80
C VAL A 196 -4.55 18.89 37.07
N ARG A 197 -4.29 20.19 36.96
CA ARG A 197 -4.12 21.06 38.12
C ARG A 197 -5.49 21.32 38.73
N VAL A 198 -5.78 20.62 39.82
CA VAL A 198 -6.92 20.91 40.70
C VAL A 198 -6.60 22.21 41.48
N PRO A 199 -7.44 23.26 41.44
CA PRO A 199 -7.20 24.44 42.27
C PRO A 199 -7.54 24.13 43.73
N VAL A 200 -6.55 24.23 44.62
CA VAL A 200 -6.75 24.25 46.08
C VAL A 200 -7.24 25.65 46.46
N LEU A 201 -8.52 25.76 46.79
CA LEU A 201 -9.07 26.94 47.46
C LEU A 201 -8.65 26.91 48.94
N ARG A 202 -7.73 27.79 49.34
CA ARG A 202 -7.46 28.09 50.75
C ARG A 202 -8.52 29.06 51.27
N GLY A 203 -9.50 28.54 51.99
CA GLY A 203 -10.39 29.36 52.84
C GLY A 203 -9.63 29.82 54.09
N ALA A 204 -9.54 31.13 54.27
CA ALA A 204 -8.98 31.76 55.45
C ALA A 204 -9.94 31.64 56.64
N SER A 205 -9.43 31.18 57.78
CA SER A 205 -10.08 31.37 59.07
C SER A 205 -9.81 32.79 59.57
N ARG A 206 -10.87 33.52 59.90
CA ARG A 206 -11.09 34.21 61.18
C ARG A 206 -12.57 34.55 61.31
#